data_AF-A0A0U1M1Y9-F1
#
_entry.id   AF-A0A0U1M1Y9-F1
#
_cell.length_a   1.000
_cell.length_b   1.000
_cell.length_c   1.000
_cell.angle_alpha   90.00
_cell.angle_beta   90.00
_cell.angle_gamma   90.00
#
_symmetry.space_group_name_H-M   'P 1'
#
loop_
_entity.id
_entity.type
_entity.pdbx_description
1 polymer ?
#
loop_
_entity_poly.entity_id
_entity_poly.type
_entity_poly.pdbx_seq_one_letter_code
_entity_poly.pdbx_strand_id
1 'polypeptide(L)'
;MKGLSTVFLMAASISAVQAQTTKATFTHYGSGDQNGSPNCATTINACGNPSQYSTPYTAALSQKQFGVGPNQGAGPACGICYQLTIQTDMNGNPVKENSIKVVVNNLCPIDGNPICNVPNQYGGEIHFDLCSDTGASAAFFTTSGEGIGTAEQVAC
;
A
#
# COMPACT_ATOMS: atom_id res chain seq x y z
N MET A 1 -62.82 -18.40 10.62
CA MET A 1 -61.37 -18.50 10.91
C MET A 1 -60.62 -18.72 9.60
N LYS A 2 -60.04 -17.66 9.00
CA LYS A 2 -59.11 -17.78 7.87
C LYS A 2 -58.01 -16.74 8.10
N GLY A 3 -56.92 -17.18 8.73
CA GLY A 3 -55.75 -16.35 8.97
C GLY A 3 -54.95 -16.21 7.68
N LEU A 4 -54.81 -14.99 7.20
CA LEU A 4 -53.97 -14.65 6.06
C LEU A 4 -52.54 -14.44 6.60
N SER A 5 -51.66 -15.42 6.39
CA SER A 5 -50.23 -15.30 6.71
C SER A 5 -49.53 -14.48 5.63
N THR A 6 -49.16 -13.25 5.97
CA THR A 6 -48.32 -12.39 5.13
C THR A 6 -46.86 -12.80 5.31
N VAL A 7 -46.29 -13.45 4.30
CA VAL A 7 -44.85 -13.74 4.23
C VAL A 7 -44.13 -12.47 3.78
N PHE A 8 -43.33 -11.88 4.67
CA PHE A 8 -42.43 -10.77 4.37
C PHE A 8 -41.14 -11.33 3.74
N LEU A 9 -40.96 -11.15 2.43
CA LEU A 9 -39.70 -11.41 1.73
C LEU A 9 -38.73 -10.25 2.04
N MET A 10 -37.71 -10.48 2.88
CA MET A 10 -36.60 -9.55 3.02
C MET A 10 -35.68 -9.68 1.79
N ALA A 11 -35.71 -8.70 0.91
CA ALA A 11 -34.72 -8.55 -0.16
C ALA A 11 -33.41 -8.06 0.47
N ALA A 12 -32.40 -8.93 0.55
CA ALA A 12 -31.05 -8.54 0.93
C ALA A 12 -30.40 -7.79 -0.25
N SER A 13 -30.25 -6.47 -0.12
CA SER A 13 -29.48 -5.66 -1.05
C SER A 13 -27.99 -5.99 -0.90
N ILE A 14 -27.44 -6.70 -1.88
CA ILE A 14 -26.00 -6.92 -2.00
C ILE A 14 -25.39 -5.60 -2.51
N SER A 15 -24.88 -4.77 -1.60
CA SER A 15 -24.07 -3.61 -1.98
C SER A 15 -22.75 -4.11 -2.56
N ALA A 16 -22.52 -3.91 -3.86
CA ALA A 16 -21.20 -4.07 -4.45
C ALA A 16 -20.27 -3.05 -3.78
N VAL A 17 -19.27 -3.54 -3.03
CA VAL A 17 -18.20 -2.70 -2.49
C VAL A 17 -17.36 -2.27 -3.69
N GLN A 18 -17.56 -1.04 -4.16
CA GLN A 18 -16.74 -0.47 -5.22
C GLN A 18 -15.36 -0.17 -4.62
N ALA A 19 -14.32 -0.77 -5.19
CA ALA A 19 -12.95 -0.57 -4.73
C ALA A 19 -12.59 0.91 -4.86
N GLN A 20 -12.22 1.54 -3.73
CA GLN A 20 -11.92 2.97 -3.68
C GLN A 20 -10.48 3.22 -4.10
N THR A 21 -10.31 3.88 -5.24
CA THR A 21 -9.01 4.37 -5.70
C THR A 21 -8.59 5.59 -4.86
N THR A 22 -7.39 5.53 -4.27
CA THR A 22 -6.84 6.57 -3.40
C THR A 22 -5.62 7.22 -4.04
N LYS A 23 -5.50 8.56 -3.97
CA LYS A 23 -4.29 9.26 -4.43
C LYS A 23 -3.10 8.87 -3.54
N ALA A 24 -2.07 8.34 -4.16
CA ALA A 24 -0.92 7.76 -3.48
C ALA A 24 0.39 8.41 -3.92
N THR A 25 1.39 8.39 -3.04
CA THR A 25 2.78 8.65 -3.40
C THR A 25 3.65 7.43 -3.20
N PHE A 26 4.74 7.36 -3.95
CA PHE A 26 5.59 6.18 -4.06
C PHE A 26 7.06 6.56 -3.99
N THR A 27 7.83 5.86 -3.17
CA THR A 27 9.30 5.85 -3.15
C THR A 27 9.80 4.40 -3.14
N HIS A 28 11.09 4.20 -2.92
CA HIS A 28 11.65 2.87 -2.68
C HIS A 28 12.71 2.86 -1.59
N TYR A 29 12.92 1.69 -0.98
CA TYR A 29 13.95 1.42 0.02
C TYR A 29 14.52 0.01 -0.13
N GLY A 30 15.64 -0.28 0.53
CA GLY A 30 16.33 -1.57 0.47
C GLY A 30 17.80 -1.46 0.07
N SER A 31 18.35 -2.53 -0.49
CA SER A 31 19.76 -2.58 -0.86
C SER A 31 20.11 -1.47 -1.85
N GLY A 32 21.13 -0.67 -1.52
CA GLY A 32 21.56 0.48 -2.31
C GLY A 32 20.84 1.79 -1.99
N ASP A 33 19.86 1.79 -1.08
CA ASP A 33 19.31 3.03 -0.53
C ASP A 33 20.36 3.75 0.33
N GLN A 34 20.71 4.97 -0.09
CA GLN A 34 21.67 5.84 0.59
C GLN A 34 21.01 6.64 1.74
N ASN A 35 19.68 6.63 1.83
CA ASN A 35 18.90 7.46 2.74
C ASN A 35 18.43 6.73 4.02
N GLY A 36 18.98 5.55 4.31
CA GLY A 36 18.99 5.01 5.68
C GLY A 36 18.24 3.71 5.92
N SER A 37 17.68 3.06 4.91
CA SER A 37 17.07 1.73 5.08
C SER A 37 17.68 0.68 4.14
N PRO A 38 18.91 0.20 4.42
CA PRO A 38 19.68 -0.64 3.50
C PRO A 38 19.14 -2.05 3.29
N ASN A 39 18.04 -2.44 3.95
CA ASN A 39 17.42 -3.74 3.75
C ASN A 39 15.91 -3.66 3.98
N CYS A 40 15.13 -3.91 2.92
CA CYS A 40 13.67 -3.99 2.97
C CYS A 40 13.16 -5.43 3.05
N ALA A 41 14.04 -6.40 2.79
CA ALA A 41 13.83 -7.83 2.91
C ALA A 41 14.59 -8.41 4.13
N THR A 42 14.40 -7.80 5.31
CA THR A 42 14.95 -8.35 6.56
C THR A 42 14.15 -9.56 7.04
N THR A 43 14.79 -10.46 7.78
CA THR A 43 14.12 -11.62 8.40
C THR A 43 13.03 -11.25 9.41
N ILE A 44 13.03 -10.00 9.89
CA ILE A 44 12.01 -9.41 10.76
C ILE A 44 11.75 -7.97 10.31
N ASN A 45 10.55 -7.71 9.80
CA ASN A 45 10.03 -6.37 9.53
C ASN A 45 8.84 -6.07 10.47
N ALA A 46 8.17 -4.92 10.32
CA ALA A 46 7.06 -4.55 11.19
C ALA A 46 5.90 -5.57 11.18
N CYS A 47 5.75 -6.38 10.12
CA CYS A 47 4.75 -7.45 10.01
C CYS A 47 5.27 -8.85 10.35
N GLY A 48 6.52 -8.97 10.81
CA GLY A 48 7.15 -10.27 11.09
C GLY A 48 7.97 -10.79 9.91
N ASN A 49 7.74 -12.04 9.50
CA ASN A 49 8.56 -12.69 8.47
C ASN A 49 8.00 -12.42 7.06
N PRO A 50 8.72 -11.72 6.16
CA PRO A 50 8.24 -11.42 4.80
C PRO A 50 8.01 -12.65 3.92
N SER A 51 8.61 -13.80 4.20
CA SER A 51 8.42 -15.04 3.43
C SER A 51 7.01 -15.64 3.54
N GLN A 52 6.13 -15.05 4.36
CA GLN A 52 4.76 -15.52 4.56
C GLN A 52 3.76 -15.06 3.48
N TYR A 53 4.15 -14.16 2.57
CA TYR A 53 3.23 -13.56 1.60
C TYR A 53 3.34 -14.15 0.19
N SER A 54 2.20 -14.21 -0.51
CA SER A 54 2.04 -14.90 -1.80
C SER A 54 2.46 -14.09 -3.03
N THR A 55 2.54 -12.76 -2.93
CA THR A 55 3.06 -11.89 -4.00
C THR A 55 4.54 -11.62 -3.79
N PRO A 56 5.37 -11.61 -4.86
CA PRO A 56 6.79 -11.33 -4.72
C PRO A 56 7.04 -9.89 -4.27
N TYR A 57 6.19 -8.94 -4.67
CA TYR A 57 6.43 -7.52 -4.44
C TYR A 57 5.88 -7.05 -3.10
N THR A 58 6.74 -6.46 -2.28
CA THR A 58 6.38 -5.95 -0.96
C THR A 58 6.60 -4.45 -0.84
N ALA A 59 5.84 -3.80 0.05
CA ALA A 59 5.99 -2.38 0.34
C ALA A 59 5.81 -2.09 1.84
N ALA A 60 6.49 -1.03 2.30
CA ALA A 60 6.17 -0.39 3.57
C ALA A 60 5.01 0.60 3.36
N LEU A 61 4.08 0.66 4.31
CA LEU A 61 2.90 1.51 4.22
C LEU A 61 2.99 2.68 5.21
N SER A 62 2.51 3.87 4.81
CA SER A 62 2.41 5.03 5.71
C SER A 62 1.71 4.69 7.02
N GLN A 63 2.30 5.16 8.13
CA GLN A 63 1.88 4.82 9.49
C GLN A 63 0.37 4.97 9.76
N LYS A 64 -0.27 6.00 9.19
CA LYS A 64 -1.72 6.22 9.30
C LYS A 64 -2.54 5.01 8.82
N GLN A 65 -2.16 4.42 7.69
CA GLN A 65 -2.83 3.24 7.13
C GLN A 65 -2.27 1.94 7.68
N PHE A 66 -0.98 1.90 8.05
CA PHE A 66 -0.40 0.73 8.72
C PHE A 66 -1.12 0.40 10.03
N GLY A 67 -1.52 1.44 10.78
CA GLY A 67 -2.42 1.37 11.94
C GLY A 67 -1.74 1.29 13.30
N VAL A 68 -0.42 1.11 13.34
CA VAL A 68 0.40 1.17 14.57
C VAL A 68 1.73 1.88 14.29
N GLY A 69 2.38 2.38 15.34
CA GLY A 69 3.68 3.03 15.26
C GLY A 69 4.86 2.07 15.46
N PRO A 70 6.10 2.59 15.41
CA PRO A 70 7.31 1.82 15.69
C PRO A 70 7.23 1.07 17.03
N ASN A 71 7.78 -0.16 17.06
CA ASN A 71 7.85 -1.02 18.25
C ASN A 71 6.51 -1.47 18.84
N GLN A 72 5.40 -1.32 18.11
CA GLN A 72 4.06 -1.77 18.53
C GLN A 72 3.63 -3.11 17.91
N GLY A 73 4.52 -3.75 17.13
CA GLY A 73 4.26 -5.01 16.44
C GLY A 73 3.55 -4.83 15.10
N ALA A 74 2.91 -5.90 14.64
CA ALA A 74 2.21 -5.95 13.37
C ALA A 74 0.94 -5.08 13.39
N GLY A 75 0.85 -4.15 12.43
CA GLY A 75 -0.35 -3.36 12.21
C GLY A 75 -1.45 -4.16 11.50
N PRO A 76 -2.71 -3.72 11.59
CA PRO A 76 -3.83 -4.36 10.88
C PRO A 76 -3.67 -4.41 9.35
N ALA A 77 -2.80 -3.59 8.76
CA ALA A 77 -2.55 -3.59 7.33
C ALA A 77 -1.60 -4.69 6.83
N CYS A 78 -0.93 -5.41 7.73
CA CYS A 78 -0.02 -6.48 7.36
C CYS A 78 -0.72 -7.55 6.51
N GLY A 79 -0.19 -7.83 5.32
CA GLY A 79 -0.75 -8.81 4.39
C GLY A 79 -1.85 -8.27 3.47
N ILE A 80 -2.25 -7.00 3.58
CA ILE A 80 -3.19 -6.40 2.63
C ILE A 80 -2.47 -6.14 1.30
N CYS A 81 -3.12 -6.52 0.19
CA CYS A 81 -2.62 -6.27 -1.16
C CYS A 81 -3.22 -5.00 -1.78
N TYR A 82 -2.40 -4.28 -2.52
CA TYR A 82 -2.80 -3.10 -3.28
C TYR A 82 -2.34 -3.21 -4.73
N GLN A 83 -3.22 -2.85 -5.66
CA GLN A 83 -2.85 -2.50 -7.03
C GLN A 83 -2.39 -1.05 -7.03
N LEU A 84 -1.13 -0.82 -7.36
CA LEU A 84 -0.53 0.51 -7.47
C LEU A 84 -0.41 0.89 -8.94
N THR A 85 -0.57 2.17 -9.24
CA THR A 85 -0.36 2.75 -10.58
C THR A 85 0.39 4.09 -10.44
N ILE A 86 1.51 4.25 -11.14
CA ILE A 86 2.26 5.52 -11.19
C ILE A 86 1.84 6.35 -12.39
N GLN A 87 1.71 7.68 -12.22
CA GLN A 87 1.22 8.59 -13.25
C GLN A 87 2.17 9.76 -13.49
N THR A 88 2.75 10.32 -12.43
CA THR A 88 3.72 11.42 -12.52
C THR A 88 4.92 11.20 -11.60
N ASP A 89 6.01 11.94 -11.85
CA ASP A 89 7.06 12.13 -10.84
C ASP A 89 6.58 13.05 -9.70
N MET A 90 7.44 13.34 -8.72
CA MET A 90 7.11 14.23 -7.58
C MET A 90 7.01 15.72 -7.96
N ASN A 91 7.46 16.11 -9.15
CA ASN A 91 7.30 17.46 -9.70
C ASN A 91 6.02 17.60 -10.54
N GLY A 92 5.26 16.51 -10.72
CA GLY A 92 4.03 16.49 -11.53
C GLY A 92 4.27 16.27 -13.02
N ASN A 93 5.49 15.94 -13.45
CA ASN A 93 5.74 15.59 -14.84
C ASN A 93 5.21 14.19 -15.15
N PRO A 94 4.53 13.95 -16.28
CA PRO A 94 4.08 12.62 -16.67
C PRO A 94 5.25 11.63 -16.75
N VAL A 95 5.03 10.41 -16.25
CA VAL A 95 5.96 9.29 -16.43
C VAL A 95 5.34 8.22 -17.32
N LYS A 96 6.12 7.21 -17.70
CA LYS A 96 5.54 6.01 -18.33
C LYS A 96 4.69 5.29 -17.29
N GLU A 97 3.37 5.38 -17.44
CA GLU A 97 2.41 4.73 -16.55
C GLU A 97 2.67 3.22 -16.49
N ASN A 98 2.64 2.70 -15.28
CA ASN A 98 2.89 1.30 -14.99
C ASN A 98 2.20 0.90 -13.70
N SER A 99 1.89 -0.38 -13.55
CA SER A 99 1.09 -0.88 -12.44
C SER A 99 1.64 -2.20 -11.89
N ILE A 100 1.68 -2.34 -10.57
CA ILE A 100 2.06 -3.59 -9.89
C ILE A 100 1.14 -3.88 -8.71
N LYS A 101 0.99 -5.17 -8.37
CA LYS A 101 0.34 -5.60 -7.13
C LYS A 101 1.41 -5.80 -6.05
N VAL A 102 1.28 -5.09 -4.93
CA VAL A 102 2.17 -5.25 -3.76
C VAL A 102 1.39 -5.80 -2.57
N VAL A 103 2.10 -6.45 -1.65
CA VAL A 103 1.61 -6.73 -0.30
C VAL A 103 2.30 -5.83 0.70
N VAL A 104 1.52 -5.32 1.65
CA VAL A 104 2.05 -4.55 2.78
C VAL A 104 2.72 -5.51 3.75
N ASN A 105 4.03 -5.36 3.93
CA ASN A 105 4.81 -6.16 4.88
C ASN A 105 5.60 -5.30 5.87
N ASN A 106 5.59 -3.99 5.76
CA ASN A 106 6.38 -3.15 6.64
C ASN A 106 5.70 -1.80 6.93
N LEU A 107 6.24 -1.09 7.91
CA LEU A 107 5.81 0.23 8.32
C LEU A 107 6.74 1.28 7.70
N CYS A 108 6.19 2.31 7.08
CA CYS A 108 6.89 3.58 6.92
C CYS A 108 6.50 4.54 8.06
N PRO A 109 7.38 4.75 9.05
CA PRO A 109 7.06 5.57 10.22
C PRO A 109 7.12 7.06 9.89
N ILE A 110 6.31 7.87 10.58
CA ILE A 110 6.33 9.34 10.41
C ILE A 110 7.67 9.92 10.87
N ASP A 111 8.19 9.41 11.99
CA ASP A 111 9.49 9.84 12.51
C ASP A 111 10.61 9.45 11.55
N GLY A 112 11.47 10.42 11.21
CA GLY A 112 12.51 10.27 10.19
C GLY A 112 12.02 10.25 8.73
N ASN A 113 10.73 10.03 8.44
CA ASN A 113 10.20 9.96 7.06
C ASN A 113 8.97 10.86 6.87
N PRO A 114 9.17 12.18 6.66
CA PRO A 114 8.07 13.13 6.51
C PRO A 114 7.07 12.79 5.38
N ILE A 115 7.51 12.09 4.33
CA ILE A 115 6.63 11.66 3.22
C ILE A 115 5.54 10.67 3.67
N CYS A 116 5.77 9.98 4.79
CA CYS A 116 4.85 9.00 5.37
C CYS A 116 3.81 9.65 6.31
N ASN A 117 3.92 10.94 6.58
CA ASN A 117 2.89 11.74 7.22
C ASN A 117 1.83 12.16 6.19
N VAL A 118 0.77 11.37 6.06
CA VAL A 118 -0.28 11.56 5.04
C VAL A 118 -1.55 12.26 5.58
N PRO A 119 -2.17 13.23 4.86
CA PRO A 119 -1.79 13.70 3.53
C PRO A 119 -0.43 14.41 3.55
N ASN A 120 0.47 13.99 2.65
CA ASN A 120 1.84 14.52 2.65
C ASN A 120 1.94 15.78 1.78
N GLN A 121 3.14 16.36 1.70
CA GLN A 121 3.42 17.59 0.94
C GLN A 121 3.10 17.49 -0.56
N TYR A 122 2.95 16.28 -1.10
CA TYR A 122 2.55 16.01 -2.49
C TYR A 122 1.05 15.72 -2.63
N GLY A 123 0.29 15.81 -1.54
CA GLY A 123 -1.14 15.54 -1.46
C GLY A 123 -1.50 14.06 -1.64
N GLY A 124 -0.57 13.13 -1.35
CA GLY A 124 -0.89 11.70 -1.28
C GLY A 124 -1.59 11.37 0.03
N GLU A 125 -2.76 10.75 -0.04
CA GLU A 125 -3.56 10.33 1.12
C GLU A 125 -3.04 9.03 1.74
N ILE A 126 -2.21 8.31 0.98
CA ILE A 126 -1.53 7.06 1.33
C ILE A 126 -0.14 7.09 0.70
N HIS A 127 0.85 6.48 1.35
CA HIS A 127 2.21 6.39 0.80
C HIS A 127 2.73 4.96 0.89
N PHE A 128 3.43 4.53 -0.16
CA PHE A 128 4.08 3.24 -0.24
C PHE A 128 5.57 3.41 -0.52
N ASP A 129 6.38 2.77 0.30
CA ASP A 129 7.82 2.64 0.06
C ASP A 129 8.09 1.24 -0.50
N LEU A 130 8.39 1.15 -1.79
CA LEU A 130 8.50 -0.12 -2.51
C LEU A 130 9.83 -0.81 -2.20
N CYS A 131 9.79 -2.09 -1.87
CA CYS A 131 11.01 -2.83 -1.53
C CYS A 131 11.83 -3.18 -2.77
N SER A 132 12.99 -2.55 -2.93
CA SER A 132 13.95 -2.83 -4.01
C SER A 132 14.46 -4.27 -4.01
N ASP A 133 14.65 -4.87 -2.84
CA ASP A 133 15.18 -6.24 -2.70
C ASP A 133 14.23 -7.32 -3.24
N THR A 134 12.93 -7.02 -3.30
CA THR A 134 11.91 -7.90 -3.90
C THR A 134 11.68 -7.63 -5.40
N GLY A 135 12.39 -6.66 -5.98
CA GLY A 135 12.18 -6.22 -7.36
C GLY A 135 10.98 -5.31 -7.56
N ALA A 136 10.22 -4.96 -6.51
CA ALA A 136 9.03 -4.12 -6.60
C ALA A 136 9.35 -2.74 -7.21
N SER A 137 10.41 -2.10 -6.73
CA SER A 137 10.86 -0.79 -7.23
C SER A 137 11.17 -0.84 -8.73
N ALA A 138 12.03 -1.76 -9.16
CA ALA A 138 12.42 -1.92 -10.57
C ALA A 138 11.24 -2.31 -11.48
N ALA A 139 10.29 -3.09 -10.96
CA ALA A 139 9.09 -3.47 -11.68
C ALA A 139 8.08 -2.32 -11.84
N PHE A 140 8.12 -1.31 -10.97
CA PHE A 140 7.16 -0.20 -10.95
C PHE A 140 7.72 1.06 -11.61
N PHE A 141 8.90 1.51 -11.20
CA PHE A 141 9.53 2.73 -11.64
C PHE A 141 10.34 2.52 -12.92
N THR A 142 9.71 2.72 -14.08
CA THR A 142 10.37 2.48 -15.38
C THR A 142 11.08 3.70 -15.97
N THR A 143 10.73 4.90 -15.51
CA THR A 143 11.29 6.17 -16.01
C THR A 143 11.54 7.21 -14.90
N SER A 144 11.30 6.87 -13.64
CA SER A 144 11.55 7.72 -12.46
C SER A 144 12.13 6.87 -11.32
N GLY A 145 12.39 7.44 -10.14
CA GLY A 145 12.68 6.69 -8.90
C GLY A 145 11.61 6.88 -7.81
N GLU A 146 10.68 7.79 -8.03
CA GLU A 146 9.61 8.15 -7.11
C GLU A 146 8.46 8.76 -7.92
N GLY A 147 7.27 8.86 -7.34
CA GLY A 147 6.16 9.49 -8.02
C GLY A 147 4.84 9.53 -7.29
N ILE A 148 3.82 9.93 -8.04
CA ILE A 148 2.44 10.11 -7.61
C ILE A 148 1.54 9.30 -8.55
N GLY A 149 0.46 8.76 -8.00
CA GLY A 149 -0.57 8.10 -8.78
C GLY A 149 -1.67 7.57 -7.88
N THR A 150 -2.04 6.31 -8.05
CA THR A 150 -3.19 5.71 -7.37
C THR A 150 -2.88 4.38 -6.70
N ALA A 151 -3.60 4.10 -5.63
CA ALA A 151 -3.62 2.81 -4.96
C ALA A 151 -5.06 2.33 -4.78
N GLU A 152 -5.29 1.06 -5.07
CA GLU A 152 -6.57 0.38 -4.89
C GLU A 152 -6.33 -0.89 -4.08
N GLN A 153 -7.06 -1.07 -2.98
CA GLN A 153 -6.99 -2.32 -2.22
C GLN A 153 -7.64 -3.45 -3.03
N VAL A 154 -6.92 -4.55 -3.21
CA VAL A 154 -7.35 -5.71 -4.01
C VAL A 154 -7.16 -7.01 -3.24
N ALA A 155 -7.78 -8.08 -3.73
CA ALA A 155 -7.45 -9.42 -3.24
C ALA A 155 -5.98 -9.74 -3.55
N CYS A 156 -5.31 -10.35 -2.57
CA CYS A 156 -4.09 -11.11 -2.83
C CYS A 156 -4.45 -12.33 -3.68
#